data_AF-A0A4R5VXU9-F1
#
_entry.id   AF-A0A4R5VXU9-F1
#
_cell.length_a   1.000
_cell.length_b   1.000
_cell.length_c   1.000
_cell.angle_alpha   90.00
_cell.angle_beta   90.00
_cell.angle_gamma   90.00
#
_symmetry.space_group_name_H-M   'P 1'
#
loop_
_entity.id
_entity.type
_entity.pdbx_description
1 polymer ?
#
loop_
_entity_poly.entity_id
_entity_poly.type
_entity_poly.pdbx_seq_one_letter_code
_entity_poly.pdbx_strand_id
1 'polypeptide(L)'
;MDGSYIDTEGTDKVTDGSYIDTEGTDKVTDGSYIDTEGTDKDMDGSYIDTEGTDKDMDGSYIDTEGTDKDMDGSYIDTEGTDKDMDGSYIDTEGTDKDMDGSYIDTEGTDKVTDGSYIDTEGTDKDTDESYIDTNGT
;
A
#
# COMPACT_ATOMS: atom_id res chain seq x y z
N MET A 1 -4.63 11.05 -21.17
CA MET A 1 -5.59 11.11 -22.31
C MET A 1 -6.90 10.84 -21.65
N ASP A 2 -7.50 11.87 -21.07
CA ASP A 2 -8.45 11.72 -19.97
C ASP A 2 -9.67 10.91 -20.44
N GLY A 3 -9.88 9.75 -19.82
CA GLY A 3 -10.92 8.80 -20.19
C GLY A 3 -11.28 7.89 -19.03
N SER A 4 -12.43 7.23 -19.16
CA SER A 4 -12.83 6.14 -18.26
C SER A 4 -12.88 4.85 -19.07
N TYR A 5 -12.16 3.83 -18.61
CA TYR A 5 -12.00 2.54 -19.27
C TYR A 5 -12.42 1.41 -18.35
N ILE A 6 -12.92 0.33 -18.95
CA ILE A 6 -13.29 -0.90 -18.26
C ILE A 6 -12.85 -2.05 -19.15
N ASP A 7 -11.87 -2.83 -18.72
CA ASP A 7 -11.44 -4.07 -19.38
C ASP A 7 -11.63 -5.27 -18.44
N THR A 8 -11.50 -6.46 -19.01
CA THR A 8 -11.29 -7.69 -18.23
C THR A 8 -9.80 -7.93 -18.03
N GLU A 9 -8.98 -7.68 -19.05
CA GLU A 9 -7.52 -7.82 -18.99
C GLU A 9 -6.86 -6.56 -19.58
N GLY A 10 -6.33 -5.71 -18.70
CA GLY A 10 -5.64 -4.47 -19.03
C GLY A 10 -4.13 -4.65 -19.12
N THR A 11 -3.47 -3.95 -20.03
CA THR A 11 -2.02 -3.77 -19.96
C THR A 11 -1.68 -2.43 -20.56
N ASP A 12 -1.57 -1.42 -19.70
CA ASP A 12 -1.29 -0.07 -20.13
C ASP A 12 0.12 0.40 -19.75
N LYS A 13 0.69 1.24 -20.62
CA LYS A 13 2.06 1.73 -20.45
C LYS A 13 2.13 3.16 -19.95
N VAL A 14 1.18 3.97 -20.41
CA VAL A 14 1.05 5.39 -20.06
C VAL A 14 -0.43 5.72 -20.18
N THR A 15 -1.07 5.89 -19.04
CA THR A 15 -2.50 6.20 -18.95
C THR A 15 -2.73 7.36 -18.00
N ASP A 16 -3.88 8.00 -18.18
CA ASP A 16 -4.29 9.14 -17.38
C ASP A 16 -5.82 9.19 -17.45
N GLY A 17 -6.47 9.06 -16.31
CA GLY A 17 -7.93 8.93 -16.21
C GLY A 17 -8.38 7.94 -15.14
N SER A 18 -9.49 7.25 -15.42
CA SER A 18 -10.05 6.26 -14.49
C SER A 18 -10.21 4.89 -15.14
N TYR A 19 -9.71 3.85 -14.48
CA TYR A 19 -9.67 2.48 -15.00
C TYR A 19 -10.30 1.52 -14.02
N ILE A 20 -10.91 0.46 -14.56
CA ILE A 20 -11.48 -0.63 -13.78
C ILE A 20 -11.21 -1.91 -14.55
N ASP A 21 -10.25 -2.71 -14.11
CA ASP A 21 -9.94 -3.99 -14.74
C ASP A 21 -10.23 -5.17 -13.80
N THR A 22 -10.29 -6.38 -14.36
CA THR A 22 -10.30 -7.59 -13.52
C THR A 22 -8.86 -8.03 -13.26
N GLU A 23 -8.05 -8.11 -14.31
CA GLU A 23 -6.61 -8.31 -14.25
C GLU A 23 -5.91 -7.12 -14.94
N GLY A 24 -5.08 -6.38 -14.21
CA GLY A 24 -4.40 -5.18 -14.68
C GLY A 24 -2.88 -5.34 -14.67
N THR A 25 -2.19 -4.60 -15.55
CA THR A 25 -0.74 -4.42 -15.44
C THR A 25 -0.36 -3.07 -16.01
N ASP A 26 -0.15 -2.12 -15.11
CA ASP A 26 0.07 -0.74 -15.47
C ASP A 26 1.46 -0.24 -15.04
N LYS A 27 1.93 0.84 -15.68
CA LYS A 27 3.36 1.23 -15.60
C LYS A 27 3.70 2.67 -15.40
N VAL A 28 2.85 3.57 -15.84
CA VAL A 28 3.01 5.02 -15.62
C VAL A 28 1.62 5.55 -15.71
N THR A 29 0.97 5.73 -14.57
CA THR A 29 -0.42 6.16 -14.59
C THR A 29 -0.67 7.29 -13.61
N ASP A 30 -1.61 8.14 -14.00
CA ASP A 30 -2.14 9.22 -13.17
C ASP A 30 -3.66 9.04 -13.10
N GLY A 31 -4.24 9.09 -11.91
CA GLY A 31 -5.69 9.14 -11.74
C GLY A 31 -6.25 8.11 -10.76
N SER A 32 -7.23 7.33 -11.19
CA SER A 32 -7.93 6.39 -10.29
C SER A 32 -8.14 5.01 -10.90
N TYR A 33 -7.68 3.97 -10.21
CA TYR A 33 -7.63 2.60 -10.71
C TYR A 33 -8.30 1.67 -9.70
N ILE A 34 -8.96 0.63 -10.20
CA ILE A 34 -9.64 -0.37 -9.38
C ILE A 34 -9.48 -1.71 -10.09
N ASP A 35 -8.63 -2.58 -9.56
CA ASP A 35 -8.42 -3.91 -10.14
C ASP A 35 -8.82 -5.02 -9.16
N THR A 36 -9.05 -6.22 -9.68
CA THR A 36 -9.17 -7.40 -8.81
C THR A 36 -7.80 -8.01 -8.58
N GLU A 37 -7.02 -8.20 -9.63
CA GLU A 37 -5.62 -8.61 -9.59
C GLU A 37 -4.77 -7.58 -10.35
N GLY A 38 -3.88 -6.87 -9.66
CA GLY A 38 -3.11 -5.75 -10.18
C GLY A 38 -1.59 -5.99 -10.19
N THR A 39 -0.87 -5.31 -11.06
CA THR A 39 0.59 -5.17 -10.95
C THR A 39 0.99 -3.82 -11.50
N ASP A 40 1.28 -2.91 -10.58
CA ASP A 40 1.37 -1.51 -10.90
C ASP A 40 2.74 -0.93 -10.58
N LYS A 41 3.11 0.09 -11.37
CA LYS A 41 4.42 0.71 -11.27
C LYS A 41 4.33 2.19 -11.60
N ASP A 42 5.10 3.01 -10.89
CA ASP A 42 5.26 4.45 -11.17
C ASP A 42 3.88 5.16 -11.28
N MET A 43 3.07 5.03 -10.23
CA MET A 43 1.67 5.48 -10.20
C MET A 43 1.46 6.71 -9.31
N ASP A 44 0.53 7.58 -9.69
CA ASP A 44 0.11 8.76 -8.93
C ASP A 44 -1.42 8.84 -8.86
N GLY A 45 -1.99 8.87 -7.65
CA GLY A 45 -3.43 9.10 -7.46
C GLY A 45 -4.11 8.18 -6.45
N SER A 46 -5.13 7.45 -6.87
CA SER A 46 -5.94 6.61 -5.97
C SER A 46 -6.22 5.22 -6.53
N TYR A 47 -5.88 4.19 -5.78
CA TYR A 47 -5.87 2.80 -6.25
C TYR A 47 -6.59 1.91 -5.23
N ILE A 48 -7.29 0.89 -5.73
CA ILE A 48 -8.02 -0.06 -4.89
C ILE A 48 -7.92 -1.42 -5.55
N ASP A 49 -7.13 -2.34 -4.97
CA ASP A 49 -7.00 -3.69 -5.50
C ASP A 49 -7.48 -4.73 -4.49
N THR A 50 -7.82 -5.92 -5.00
CA THR A 50 -8.05 -7.08 -4.12
C THR A 50 -6.75 -7.82 -3.89
N GLU A 51 -6.02 -8.14 -4.94
CA GLU A 51 -4.69 -8.74 -4.89
C GLU A 51 -3.74 -7.88 -5.74
N GLY A 52 -2.67 -7.34 -5.15
CA GLY A 52 -1.84 -6.32 -5.78
C GLY A 52 -0.33 -6.58 -5.69
N THR A 53 0.43 -5.92 -6.56
CA THR A 53 1.88 -5.78 -6.40
C THR A 53 2.30 -4.44 -6.95
N ASP A 54 2.66 -3.55 -6.03
CA ASP A 54 2.78 -2.14 -6.33
C ASP A 54 4.17 -1.61 -6.05
N LYS A 55 4.61 -0.71 -6.91
CA LYS A 55 5.98 -0.20 -6.85
C LYS A 55 6.10 1.23 -7.31
N ASP A 56 6.78 2.05 -6.50
CA ASP A 56 7.03 3.46 -6.79
C ASP A 56 5.69 4.22 -6.92
N MET A 57 4.87 4.22 -5.88
CA MET A 57 3.52 4.83 -5.92
C MET A 57 3.39 6.04 -4.99
N ASP A 58 2.57 7.02 -5.39
CA ASP A 58 2.28 8.25 -4.63
C ASP A 58 0.76 8.48 -4.58
N GLY A 59 0.20 8.61 -3.37
CA GLY A 59 -1.21 8.97 -3.19
C GLY A 59 -1.96 8.13 -2.16
N SER A 60 -3.06 7.49 -2.56
CA SER A 60 -3.94 6.75 -1.65
C SER A 60 -4.30 5.36 -2.17
N TYR A 61 -4.08 4.33 -1.36
CA TYR A 61 -4.14 2.93 -1.77
C TYR A 61 -4.92 2.13 -0.75
N ILE A 62 -5.69 1.16 -1.24
CA ILE A 62 -6.47 0.25 -0.40
C ILE A 62 -6.41 -1.14 -1.01
N ASP A 63 -5.74 -2.06 -0.34
CA ASP A 63 -5.59 -3.43 -0.80
C ASP A 63 -6.15 -4.44 0.21
N THR A 64 -6.48 -5.62 -0.30
CA THR A 64 -6.87 -6.75 0.57
C THR A 64 -5.71 -7.71 0.76
N GLU A 65 -4.96 -8.02 -0.30
CA GLU A 65 -3.71 -8.77 -0.25
C GLU A 65 -2.65 -8.07 -1.11
N GLY A 66 -1.60 -7.54 -0.49
CA GLY A 66 -0.66 -6.62 -1.13
C GLY A 66 0.81 -7.02 -1.08
N THR A 67 1.61 -6.44 -1.97
CA THR A 67 3.07 -6.39 -1.81
C THR A 67 3.56 -5.07 -2.35
N ASP A 68 3.95 -4.20 -1.43
CA ASP A 68 4.17 -2.80 -1.74
C ASP A 68 5.61 -2.39 -1.52
N LYS A 69 6.09 -1.53 -2.41
CA LYS A 69 7.47 -1.09 -2.37
C LYS A 69 7.64 0.35 -2.83
N ASP A 70 8.38 1.13 -2.05
CA ASP A 70 8.70 2.52 -2.37
C ASP A 70 7.40 3.35 -2.50
N MET A 71 6.65 3.47 -1.40
CA MET A 71 5.33 4.10 -1.35
C MET A 71 5.35 5.42 -0.57
N ASP A 72 4.59 6.41 -1.03
CA ASP A 72 4.39 7.71 -0.35
C ASP A 72 2.89 8.04 -0.27
N GLY A 73 2.38 8.32 0.92
CA GLY A 73 1.01 8.82 1.10
C GLY A 73 0.18 8.08 2.15
N SER A 74 -0.96 7.52 1.75
CA SER A 74 -1.93 6.89 2.66
C SER A 74 -2.35 5.50 2.18
N TYR A 75 -2.17 4.50 3.02
CA TYR A 75 -2.35 3.10 2.64
C TYR A 75 -3.16 2.36 3.68
N ILE A 76 -3.99 1.44 3.20
CA ILE A 76 -4.76 0.53 4.03
C ILE A 76 -4.62 -0.85 3.42
N ASP A 77 -4.03 -1.79 4.15
CA ASP A 77 -3.96 -3.20 3.75
C ASP A 77 -4.66 -4.08 4.80
N THR A 78 -5.15 -5.23 4.35
CA THR A 78 -5.62 -6.30 5.21
C THR A 78 -4.56 -7.38 5.39
N GLU A 79 -3.84 -7.76 4.33
CA GLU A 79 -2.82 -8.81 4.37
C GLU A 79 -1.62 -8.44 3.46
N GLY A 80 -0.51 -8.00 4.06
CA GLY A 80 0.50 -7.25 3.31
C GLY A 80 1.96 -7.64 3.49
N THR A 81 2.80 -7.08 2.62
CA THR A 81 4.24 -7.00 2.85
C THR A 81 4.75 -5.68 2.30
N ASP A 82 5.10 -4.78 3.21
CA ASP A 82 5.45 -3.42 2.83
C ASP A 82 6.92 -3.11 3.06
N LYS A 83 7.47 -2.29 2.16
CA LYS A 83 8.88 -1.94 2.19
C LYS A 83 9.16 -0.53 1.69
N ASP A 84 9.90 0.22 2.50
CA ASP A 84 10.33 1.58 2.18
C ASP A 84 9.08 2.50 2.01
N MET A 85 8.33 2.71 3.09
CA MET A 85 7.04 3.41 3.07
C MET A 85 7.11 4.73 3.87
N ASP A 86 6.51 5.81 3.36
CA ASP A 86 6.46 7.14 3.99
C ASP A 86 5.02 7.66 4.02
N GLY A 87 4.52 8.03 5.21
CA GLY A 87 3.20 8.63 5.37
C GLY A 87 2.33 7.97 6.43
N SER A 88 1.12 7.55 6.06
CA SER A 88 0.12 7.01 6.99
C SER A 88 -0.38 5.65 6.53
N TYR A 89 -0.29 4.66 7.41
CA TYR A 89 -0.54 3.27 7.07
C TYR A 89 -1.39 2.61 8.13
N ILE A 90 -2.28 1.72 7.69
CA ILE A 90 -3.09 0.87 8.54
C ILE A 90 -3.01 -0.53 7.95
N ASP A 91 -2.49 -1.47 8.72
CA ASP A 91 -2.46 -2.89 8.34
C ASP A 91 -3.16 -3.74 9.40
N THR A 92 -3.78 -4.81 8.92
CA THR A 92 -4.37 -5.84 9.77
C THR A 92 -3.43 -7.01 9.99
N GLU A 93 -2.75 -7.49 8.95
CA GLU A 93 -1.79 -8.60 9.06
C GLU A 93 -0.64 -8.45 8.05
N GLY A 94 0.59 -8.26 8.52
CA GLY A 94 1.67 -8.05 7.55
C GLY A 94 3.09 -8.10 8.07
N THR A 95 4.00 -7.60 7.24
CA THR A 95 5.43 -7.58 7.53
C THR A 95 6.04 -6.33 6.93
N ASP A 96 6.41 -5.39 7.81
CA ASP A 96 6.80 -4.07 7.36
C ASP A 96 8.24 -3.75 7.67
N LYS A 97 8.82 -2.99 6.74
CA LYS A 97 10.26 -2.74 6.77
C LYS A 97 10.59 -1.34 6.26
N ASP A 98 11.26 -0.60 7.15
CA ASP A 98 11.76 0.74 6.87
C ASP A 98 10.57 1.69 6.62
N MET A 99 9.73 1.87 7.66
CA MET A 99 8.54 2.72 7.66
C MET A 99 8.85 4.08 8.32
N ASP A 100 8.38 5.17 7.71
CA ASP A 100 8.43 6.52 8.28
C ASP A 100 7.00 7.11 8.34
N GLY A 101 6.63 7.69 9.48
CA GLY A 101 5.38 8.42 9.64
C GLY A 101 4.45 7.83 10.71
N SER A 102 3.19 7.55 10.35
CA SER A 102 2.16 7.06 11.27
C SER A 102 1.67 5.68 10.86
N TYR A 103 1.81 4.71 11.75
CA TYR A 103 1.46 3.32 11.51
C TYR A 103 0.50 2.79 12.56
N ILE A 104 -0.46 1.98 12.11
CA ILE A 104 -1.34 1.19 12.98
C ILE A 104 -1.30 -0.25 12.45
N ASP A 105 -0.71 -1.14 13.24
CA ASP A 105 -0.71 -2.59 12.99
C ASP A 105 -1.69 -3.29 13.93
N THR A 106 -2.32 -4.36 13.44
CA THR A 106 -3.08 -5.30 14.27
C THR A 106 -2.31 -6.58 14.53
N GLU A 107 -1.63 -7.18 13.56
CA GLU A 107 -0.95 -8.48 13.66
C GLU A 107 0.24 -8.56 12.68
N GLY A 108 1.45 -8.13 13.06
CA GLY A 108 2.54 -8.13 12.09
C GLY A 108 3.95 -8.26 12.64
N THR A 109 4.92 -8.03 11.77
CA THR A 109 6.35 -8.08 12.10
C THR A 109 7.08 -6.90 11.51
N ASP A 110 7.51 -5.99 12.38
CA ASP A 110 8.05 -4.72 11.97
C ASP A 110 9.50 -4.55 12.36
N LYS A 111 10.28 -4.17 11.36
CA LYS A 111 11.73 -4.20 11.50
C LYS A 111 12.32 -2.86 11.92
N VAL A 112 11.94 -1.80 11.23
CA VAL A 112 12.45 -0.44 11.41
C VAL A 112 11.29 0.50 11.17
N THR A 113 10.91 1.24 12.21
CA THR A 113 9.84 2.24 12.14
C THR A 113 10.32 3.53 12.80
N ASP A 114 10.12 4.66 12.13
CA ASP A 114 10.38 6.00 12.65
C ASP A 114 9.06 6.78 12.68
N GLY A 115 8.70 7.36 13.83
CA GLY A 115 7.49 8.16 14.00
C GLY A 115 6.49 7.63 15.04
N SER A 116 5.21 7.63 14.67
CA SER A 116 4.10 7.24 15.54
C SER A 116 3.59 5.86 15.19
N TYR A 117 3.81 4.90 16.07
CA TYR A 117 3.51 3.50 15.84
C TYR A 117 2.58 2.95 16.93
N ILE A 118 1.49 2.32 16.51
CA ILE A 118 0.56 1.61 17.38
C ILE A 118 0.45 0.18 16.88
N ASP A 119 0.73 -0.77 17.75
CA ASP A 119 0.59 -2.20 17.46
C ASP A 119 -0.36 -2.87 18.45
N THR A 120 -1.14 -3.80 17.93
CA THR A 120 -1.93 -4.72 18.72
C THR A 120 -1.17 -5.98 18.99
N GLU A 121 -0.97 -6.91 18.05
CA GLU A 121 -0.35 -8.22 18.25
C GLU A 121 0.91 -8.48 17.37
N GLY A 122 1.87 -7.58 17.35
CA GLY A 122 3.04 -7.67 16.48
C GLY A 122 4.38 -7.96 17.19
N THR A 123 5.43 -7.98 16.38
CA THR A 123 6.81 -8.02 16.86
C THR A 123 7.66 -6.93 16.25
N ASP A 124 8.04 -5.96 17.09
CA ASP A 124 8.91 -4.87 16.68
C ASP A 124 10.36 -5.08 17.05
N LYS A 125 11.25 -4.70 16.14
CA LYS A 125 12.69 -4.77 16.39
C LYS A 125 13.34 -3.45 16.74
N ASP A 126 13.14 -2.42 15.92
CA ASP A 126 13.80 -1.13 16.04
C ASP A 126 12.75 -0.02 15.79
N THR A 127 12.11 0.48 16.86
CA THR A 127 11.14 1.58 16.82
C THR A 127 11.74 2.84 17.43
N ASP A 128 11.67 3.97 16.70
CA ASP A 128 12.09 5.29 17.18
C ASP A 128 10.87 6.22 17.38
N GLU A 129 11.07 7.29 18.15
CA GLU A 129 10.05 8.27 18.56
C GLU A 129 8.94 7.77 19.51
N SER A 130 7.78 7.35 18.99
CA SER A 130 6.59 7.06 19.79
C SER A 130 5.96 5.73 19.42
N TYR A 131 6.01 4.81 20.39
CA TYR A 131 5.57 3.43 20.24
C TYR A 131 4.51 3.09 21.29
N ILE A 132 3.38 2.56 20.85
CA ILE A 132 2.28 2.08 21.70
C ILE A 132 1.98 0.62 21.35
N ASP A 133 2.52 -0.28 22.15
CA ASP A 133 2.08 -1.69 22.19
C ASP A 133 0.80 -1.80 23.02
N THR A 134 -0.26 -2.31 22.40
CA THR A 134 -1.56 -2.55 23.03
C THR A 134 -1.78 -4.01 23.42
N ASN A 135 -0.88 -4.93 23.03
CA ASN A 135 -0.73 -6.28 23.60
C ASN A 135 0.06 -6.32 24.91
N GLY A 136 -0.46 -5.54 25.84
CA GLY A 136 -0.55 -5.99 27.21
C GLY A 136 0.56 -5.52 28.15
N THR A 137 0.13 -5.46 29.41
CA THR A 137 0.97 -5.66 30.60
C THR A 137 1.63 -7.02 30.63
#